data_AF-A0A317F920-F1
#
_entry.id   AF-A0A317F920-F1
#
_cell.length_a   1.000
_cell.length_b   1.000
_cell.length_c   1.000
_cell.angle_alpha   90.00
_cell.angle_beta   90.00
_cell.angle_gamma   90.00
#
_symmetry.space_group_name_H-M   'P 1'
#
loop_
_entity.id
_entity.type
_entity.pdbx_description
1 polymer ?
#
loop_
_entity_poly.entity_id
_entity_poly.type
_entity_poly.pdbx_seq_one_letter_code
_entity_poly.pdbx_strand_id
1 'polypeptide(L)'
;MGDLAARLTGLGYQGLFLRMPPEAPRLWREPGAPAALAALAADPAAQPEARFLAAEVTAAGGGALPGAPAPLLAEAYAAALAAARLGNVWGLPGALDTPAARNLLSLGEAAIPRLRPLLGDGRELRYGGSEDATIGNAAHWRIKDFAASFIAAIRGDAFDAGAAPAARDAAIARMLAGP
;
A
#
# COMPACT_ATOMS: atom_id res chain seq x y z
N MET A 1 -17.53 15.67 3.08
CA MET A 1 -16.48 14.62 2.94
C MET A 1 -17.05 13.20 2.88
N GLY A 2 -18.15 12.88 3.58
CA GLY A 2 -18.72 11.51 3.58
C GLY A 2 -19.06 10.95 2.18
N ASP A 3 -19.58 11.77 1.27
CA ASP A 3 -19.91 11.35 -0.10
C ASP A 3 -18.68 10.94 -0.92
N LEU A 4 -17.60 11.72 -0.85
CA LEU A 4 -16.34 11.39 -1.53
C LEU A 4 -15.69 10.11 -0.97
N ALA A 5 -15.67 9.95 0.36
CA ALA A 5 -15.11 8.76 0.99
C ALA A 5 -15.89 7.48 0.59
N ALA A 6 -17.22 7.56 0.59
CA ALA A 6 -18.08 6.45 0.14
C ALA A 6 -17.88 6.14 -1.35
N ARG A 7 -17.74 7.16 -2.19
CA ARG A 7 -17.46 6.97 -3.63
C ARG A 7 -16.11 6.29 -3.86
N LEU A 8 -15.03 6.74 -3.21
CA LEU A 8 -13.70 6.15 -3.36
C LEU A 8 -13.69 4.69 -2.92
N THR A 9 -14.21 4.39 -1.73
CA THR A 9 -14.27 3.02 -1.20
C THR A 9 -15.18 2.11 -2.02
N GLY A 10 -16.31 2.63 -2.52
CA GLY A 10 -17.21 1.88 -3.40
C GLY A 10 -16.58 1.50 -4.74
N LEU A 11 -15.69 2.34 -5.28
CA LEU A 11 -14.90 2.01 -6.47
C LEU A 11 -13.71 1.08 -6.13
N GLY A 12 -13.10 1.30 -4.97
CA GLY A 12 -11.86 0.66 -4.56
C GLY A 12 -10.68 0.98 -5.48
N TYR A 13 -9.51 0.44 -5.16
CA TYR A 13 -8.31 0.63 -6.00
C TYR A 13 -8.52 0.10 -7.42
N GLN A 14 -9.24 -1.03 -7.56
CA GLN A 14 -9.51 -1.64 -8.85
C GLN A 14 -10.35 -0.73 -9.75
N GLY A 15 -11.45 -0.15 -9.26
CA GLY A 15 -12.28 0.76 -10.05
C GLY A 15 -11.58 2.08 -10.36
N LEU A 16 -10.73 2.56 -9.45
CA LEU A 16 -10.01 3.82 -9.62
C LEU A 16 -8.87 3.73 -10.64
N PHE A 17 -8.09 2.64 -10.63
CA PHE A 17 -6.83 2.57 -11.39
C PHE A 17 -6.72 1.42 -12.39
N LEU A 18 -7.38 0.28 -12.13
CA LEU A 18 -7.14 -0.95 -12.90
C LEU A 18 -8.23 -1.28 -13.91
N ARG A 19 -9.48 -0.87 -13.64
CA ARG A 19 -10.61 -1.06 -14.55
C ARG A 19 -10.55 -0.03 -15.68
N MET A 20 -10.91 -0.44 -16.90
CA MET A 20 -10.98 0.46 -18.05
C MET A 20 -12.43 0.94 -18.30
N PRO A 21 -12.66 2.24 -18.52
CA PRO A 21 -11.70 3.33 -18.27
C PRO A 21 -11.46 3.56 -16.77
N PRO A 22 -10.26 4.00 -16.34
CA PRO A 22 -9.98 4.26 -14.94
C PRO A 22 -10.71 5.52 -14.45
N GLU A 23 -11.28 5.46 -13.25
CA GLU A 23 -12.04 6.57 -12.68
C GLU A 23 -11.15 7.66 -12.07
N ALA A 24 -9.94 7.33 -11.62
CA ALA A 24 -9.06 8.29 -10.94
C ALA A 24 -8.74 9.55 -11.78
N PRO A 25 -8.37 9.46 -13.08
CA PRO A 25 -8.12 10.65 -13.90
C PRO A 25 -9.38 11.50 -14.15
N ARG A 26 -10.56 10.90 -14.10
CA ARG A 26 -11.83 11.63 -14.22
C ARG A 26 -12.13 12.38 -12.94
N LEU A 27 -12.04 11.68 -11.80
CA LEU A 27 -12.28 12.23 -10.48
C LEU A 27 -11.33 13.40 -10.18
N TRP A 28 -10.04 13.27 -10.50
CA TRP A 28 -9.05 14.33 -10.29
C TRP A 28 -9.38 15.64 -11.02
N ARG A 29 -10.03 15.57 -12.20
CA ARG A 29 -10.38 16.73 -13.02
C ARG A 29 -11.69 17.40 -12.59
N GLU A 30 -12.44 16.83 -11.65
CA GLU A 30 -13.67 17.44 -11.15
C GLU A 30 -13.36 18.74 -10.38
N PRO A 31 -14.17 19.80 -10.52
CA PRO A 31 -13.96 21.05 -9.80
C PRO A 31 -13.88 20.85 -8.29
N GLY A 32 -12.78 21.30 -7.67
CA GLY A 32 -12.56 21.18 -6.23
C GLY A 32 -12.10 19.79 -5.74
N ALA A 33 -12.08 18.76 -6.61
CA ALA A 33 -11.68 17.42 -6.22
C ALA A 33 -10.23 17.34 -5.69
N PRO A 34 -9.21 18.01 -6.29
CA PRO A 34 -7.86 17.99 -5.74
C PRO A 34 -7.76 18.40 -4.27
N ALA A 35 -8.43 19.50 -3.91
CA ALA A 35 -8.45 19.99 -2.54
C ALA A 35 -9.23 19.04 -1.61
N ALA A 36 -10.36 18.51 -2.07
CA ALA A 36 -11.17 17.58 -1.29
C ALA A 36 -10.46 16.23 -1.05
N LEU A 37 -9.72 15.71 -2.04
CA LEU A 37 -8.92 14.50 -1.92
C LEU A 37 -7.75 14.68 -0.95
N ALA A 38 -7.03 15.80 -1.07
CA ALA A 38 -5.93 16.12 -0.15
C ALA A 38 -6.45 16.26 1.30
N ALA A 39 -7.58 16.94 1.49
CA ALA A 39 -8.22 17.06 2.80
C ALA A 39 -8.66 15.68 3.34
N LEU A 40 -9.22 14.81 2.49
CA LEU A 40 -9.63 13.46 2.89
C LEU A 40 -8.43 12.58 3.27
N ALA A 41 -7.33 12.63 2.51
CA ALA A 41 -6.13 11.88 2.85
C ALA A 41 -5.52 12.31 4.20
N ALA A 42 -5.68 13.59 4.57
CA ALA A 42 -5.17 14.17 5.80
C ALA A 42 -6.12 14.03 7.01
N ASP A 43 -7.37 13.59 6.82
CA ASP A 43 -8.37 13.54 7.88
C ASP A 43 -8.22 12.28 8.76
N PRO A 44 -7.79 12.40 10.03
CA PRO A 44 -7.60 11.24 10.91
C PRO A 44 -8.93 10.58 11.32
N ALA A 45 -10.06 11.28 11.19
CA ALA A 45 -11.38 10.72 11.49
C ALA A 45 -11.96 9.90 10.32
N ALA A 46 -11.38 10.04 9.12
CA ALA A 46 -11.80 9.28 7.96
C ALA A 46 -11.29 7.83 8.00
N GLN A 47 -12.02 6.92 7.34
CA GLN A 47 -11.63 5.52 7.25
C GLN A 47 -10.27 5.38 6.54
N PRO A 48 -9.35 4.52 7.02
CA PRO A 48 -8.01 4.37 6.44
C PRO A 48 -8.01 4.05 4.95
N GLU A 49 -8.93 3.20 4.49
CA GLU A 49 -9.06 2.87 3.05
C GLU A 49 -9.39 4.10 2.21
N ALA A 50 -10.36 4.92 2.65
CA ALA A 50 -10.71 6.16 1.95
C ALA A 50 -9.53 7.14 1.89
N ARG A 51 -8.75 7.23 2.98
CA ARG A 51 -7.54 8.06 3.06
C ARG A 51 -6.45 7.58 2.09
N PHE A 52 -6.20 6.27 2.05
CA PHE A 52 -5.27 5.64 1.11
C PHE A 52 -5.68 5.92 -0.35
N LEU A 53 -6.93 5.65 -0.70
CA LEU A 53 -7.44 5.88 -2.07
C LEU A 53 -7.38 7.36 -2.45
N ALA A 54 -7.70 8.27 -1.53
CA ALA A 54 -7.59 9.70 -1.78
C ALA A 54 -6.13 10.15 -2.03
N ALA A 55 -5.17 9.59 -1.28
CA ALA A 55 -3.76 9.84 -1.48
C ALA A 55 -3.26 9.31 -2.83
N GLU A 56 -3.67 8.11 -3.23
CA GLU A 56 -3.33 7.51 -4.53
C GLU A 56 -3.91 8.31 -5.70
N VAL A 57 -5.17 8.76 -5.62
CA VAL A 57 -5.77 9.58 -6.69
C VAL A 57 -5.06 10.93 -6.80
N THR A 58 -4.68 11.51 -5.66
CA THR A 58 -3.89 12.75 -5.62
C THR A 58 -2.51 12.54 -6.25
N ALA A 59 -1.82 11.45 -5.93
CA ALA A 59 -0.51 11.13 -6.50
C ALA A 59 -0.59 10.89 -8.01
N ALA A 60 -1.59 10.15 -8.47
CA ALA A 60 -1.77 9.89 -9.89
C ALA A 60 -2.09 11.16 -10.71
N GLY A 61 -2.86 12.08 -10.14
CA GLY A 61 -3.27 13.31 -10.83
C GLY A 61 -2.28 14.48 -10.69
N GLY A 62 -1.62 14.60 -9.54
CA GLY A 62 -0.71 15.69 -9.19
C GLY A 62 0.78 15.33 -9.25
N GLY A 63 1.12 14.05 -9.47
CA GLY A 63 2.50 13.57 -9.54
C GLY A 63 3.19 13.38 -8.18
N ALA A 64 2.52 13.67 -7.07
CA ALA A 64 3.04 13.52 -5.73
C ALA A 64 1.92 13.29 -4.71
N LEU A 65 2.27 12.68 -3.56
CA LEU A 65 1.34 12.53 -2.44
C LEU A 65 0.81 13.89 -1.95
N PRO A 66 -0.40 13.91 -1.36
CA PRO A 66 -0.94 15.13 -0.77
C PRO A 66 -0.02 15.64 0.35
N GLY A 67 -0.01 16.96 0.57
CA GLY A 67 0.76 17.61 1.64
C GLY A 67 0.23 17.35 3.05
N ALA A 68 0.02 16.08 3.40
CA ALA A 68 -0.39 15.62 4.71
C ALA A 68 0.84 15.15 5.52
N PRO A 69 0.77 15.15 6.87
CA PRO A 69 1.83 14.57 7.70
C PRO A 69 2.14 13.12 7.32
N ALA A 70 3.41 12.82 7.06
CA ALA A 70 3.84 11.48 6.65
C ALA A 70 3.35 10.34 7.58
N PRO A 71 3.30 10.50 8.92
CA PRO A 71 2.75 9.47 9.81
C PRO A 71 1.27 9.15 9.58
N LEU A 72 0.46 10.13 9.16
CA LEU A 72 -0.95 9.92 8.84
C LEU A 72 -1.12 9.18 7.51
N LEU A 73 -0.31 9.50 6.50
CA LEU A 73 -0.30 8.75 5.26
C LEU A 73 0.19 7.32 5.50
N ALA A 74 1.28 7.15 6.24
CA ALA A 74 1.84 5.85 6.60
C ALA A 74 0.82 4.93 7.27
N GLU A 75 -0.01 5.48 8.16
CA GLU A 75 -1.09 4.74 8.79
C GLU A 75 -2.13 4.25 7.79
N ALA A 76 -2.55 5.11 6.85
CA ALA A 76 -3.51 4.74 5.82
C ALA A 76 -2.97 3.64 4.87
N TYR A 77 -1.71 3.74 4.46
CA TYR A 77 -1.08 2.73 3.60
C TYR A 77 -0.85 1.41 4.32
N ALA A 78 -0.38 1.43 5.57
CA ALA A 78 -0.22 0.21 6.36
C ALA A 78 -1.58 -0.46 6.62
N ALA A 79 -2.63 0.31 6.89
CA ALA A 79 -3.98 -0.22 7.02
C ALA A 79 -4.50 -0.81 5.70
N ALA A 80 -4.22 -0.17 4.55
CA ALA A 80 -4.57 -0.71 3.24
C ALA A 80 -3.82 -2.03 2.94
N LEU A 81 -2.53 -2.12 3.29
CA LEU A 81 -1.76 -3.36 3.18
C LEU A 81 -2.35 -4.44 4.08
N ALA A 82 -2.66 -4.12 5.35
CA ALA A 82 -3.29 -5.05 6.28
C ALA A 82 -4.67 -5.53 5.78
N ALA A 83 -5.46 -4.66 5.14
CA ALA A 83 -6.76 -5.04 4.60
C ALA A 83 -6.67 -5.76 3.23
N ALA A 84 -5.48 -5.82 2.62
CA ALA A 84 -5.32 -6.32 1.28
C ALA A 84 -5.75 -7.80 1.16
N ARG A 85 -6.43 -8.10 0.05
CA ARG A 85 -6.76 -9.47 -0.37
C ARG A 85 -5.91 -9.95 -1.54
N LEU A 86 -5.32 -9.00 -2.27
CA LEU A 86 -4.51 -9.25 -3.43
C LEU A 86 -3.16 -8.53 -3.30
N GLY A 87 -2.09 -9.17 -3.77
CA GLY A 87 -0.75 -8.59 -3.82
C GLY A 87 -0.55 -7.58 -4.95
N ASN A 88 -1.38 -7.65 -6.01
CA ASN A 88 -1.20 -6.86 -7.24
C ASN A 88 -1.03 -5.35 -7.03
N VAL A 89 -1.68 -4.77 -6.02
CA VAL A 89 -1.59 -3.33 -5.71
C VAL A 89 -0.17 -2.96 -5.26
N TRP A 90 0.54 -3.89 -4.63
CA TRP A 90 1.81 -3.69 -3.95
C TRP A 90 3.02 -4.20 -4.72
N GLY A 91 2.81 -4.86 -5.87
CA GLY A 91 3.86 -5.53 -6.64
C GLY A 91 4.24 -6.85 -5.98
N LEU A 92 5.52 -7.21 -6.07
CA LEU A 92 6.06 -8.42 -5.44
C LEU A 92 6.97 -8.01 -4.26
N PRO A 93 7.01 -8.76 -3.15
CA PRO A 93 8.05 -8.58 -2.14
C PRO A 93 9.44 -8.66 -2.80
N GLY A 94 10.33 -7.71 -2.48
CA GLY A 94 11.62 -7.54 -3.15
C GLY A 94 11.60 -6.81 -4.51
N ALA A 95 10.43 -6.63 -5.13
CA ALA A 95 10.21 -5.84 -6.35
C ALA A 95 8.97 -4.95 -6.19
N LEU A 96 9.10 -3.94 -5.32
CA LEU A 96 8.06 -3.01 -4.90
C LEU A 96 7.89 -1.85 -5.90
N ASP A 97 7.52 -2.18 -7.14
CA ASP A 97 7.60 -1.27 -8.29
C ASP A 97 6.26 -0.63 -8.71
N THR A 98 5.14 -0.95 -8.05
CA THR A 98 3.83 -0.36 -8.34
C THR A 98 3.73 1.09 -7.83
N PRO A 99 2.81 1.91 -8.37
CA PRO A 99 2.57 3.27 -7.86
C PRO A 99 2.33 3.32 -6.34
N ALA A 100 1.42 2.49 -5.82
CA ALA A 100 1.12 2.42 -4.40
C ALA A 100 2.34 2.01 -3.55
N ALA A 101 3.14 1.06 -4.04
CA ALA A 101 4.35 0.64 -3.34
C ALA A 101 5.41 1.76 -3.30
N ARG A 102 5.64 2.45 -4.42
CA ARG A 102 6.55 3.61 -4.49
C ARG A 102 6.09 4.75 -3.57
N ASN A 103 4.79 5.00 -3.52
CA ASN A 103 4.24 6.01 -2.62
C ASN A 103 4.45 5.64 -1.15
N LEU A 104 4.22 4.39 -0.76
CA LEU A 104 4.54 3.91 0.59
C LEU A 104 6.03 4.05 0.92
N LEU A 105 6.92 3.67 -0.01
CA LEU A 105 8.37 3.83 0.15
C LEU A 105 8.76 5.30 0.31
N SER A 106 8.11 6.22 -0.41
CA SER A 106 8.40 7.66 -0.32
C SER A 106 8.12 8.28 1.05
N LEU A 107 7.32 7.61 1.90
CA LEU A 107 7.05 8.03 3.28
C LEU A 107 8.22 7.74 4.23
N GLY A 108 9.17 6.90 3.82
CA GLY A 108 10.40 6.59 4.55
C GLY A 108 10.16 6.08 5.97
N GLU A 109 11.01 6.52 6.91
CA GLU A 109 10.99 6.11 8.31
C GLU A 109 9.63 6.28 9.00
N ALA A 110 8.79 7.24 8.56
CA ALA A 110 7.45 7.42 9.11
C ALA A 110 6.53 6.20 8.90
N ALA A 111 6.82 5.36 7.90
CA ALA A 111 6.06 4.13 7.63
C ALA A 111 6.44 2.97 8.55
N ILE A 112 7.67 2.91 9.07
CA ILE A 112 8.17 1.74 9.82
C ILE A 112 7.32 1.44 11.06
N PRO A 113 6.96 2.40 11.93
CA PRO A 113 6.12 2.11 13.10
C PRO A 113 4.74 1.54 12.74
N ARG A 114 4.24 1.84 11.54
CA ARG A 114 2.94 1.36 11.04
C ARG A 114 3.04 0.00 10.36
N LEU A 115 4.17 -0.31 9.74
CA LEU A 115 4.47 -1.60 9.11
C LEU A 115 4.88 -2.68 10.12
N ARG A 116 5.55 -2.29 11.21
CA ARG A 116 6.10 -3.22 12.21
C ARG A 116 5.06 -4.20 12.79
N PRO A 117 3.82 -3.81 13.14
CA PRO A 117 2.80 -4.76 13.59
C PRO A 117 2.44 -5.82 12.53
N LEU A 118 2.58 -5.50 11.24
CA LEU A 118 2.25 -6.40 10.14
C LEU A 118 3.28 -7.53 9.94
N LEU A 119 4.46 -7.42 10.56
CA LEU A 119 5.46 -8.50 10.60
C LEU A 119 4.94 -9.76 11.32
N GLY A 120 3.89 -9.63 12.15
CA GLY A 120 3.20 -10.76 12.78
C GLY A 120 2.08 -11.38 11.93
N ASP A 121 1.74 -10.79 10.79
CA ASP A 121 0.56 -11.20 10.01
C ASP A 121 0.93 -12.26 8.96
N GLY A 122 0.56 -13.50 9.27
CA GLY A 122 0.84 -14.67 8.43
C GLY A 122 -0.15 -14.89 7.28
N ARG A 123 -1.14 -14.02 7.05
CA ARG A 123 -2.12 -14.23 5.98
C ARG A 123 -1.46 -14.13 4.61
N GLU A 124 -1.71 -15.13 3.77
CA GLU A 124 -1.24 -15.14 2.38
C GLU A 124 -2.01 -14.14 1.52
N LEU A 125 -1.29 -13.42 0.67
CA LEU A 125 -1.88 -12.62 -0.40
C LEU A 125 -1.87 -13.41 -1.70
N ARG A 126 -3.03 -13.46 -2.35
CA ARG A 126 -3.14 -14.04 -3.69
C ARG A 126 -2.81 -13.00 -4.74
N TYR A 127 -2.45 -13.47 -5.93
CA TYR A 127 -2.32 -12.65 -7.10
C TYR A 127 -3.43 -13.01 -8.09
N GLY A 128 -4.10 -12.00 -8.63
CA GLY A 128 -5.05 -12.13 -9.72
C GLY A 128 -4.40 -11.81 -11.07
N GLY A 129 -4.85 -12.45 -12.15
CA GLY A 129 -4.24 -12.35 -13.48
C GLY A 129 -3.65 -13.68 -13.96
N SER A 130 -3.03 -13.71 -15.14
CA SER A 130 -2.48 -14.94 -15.73
C SER A 130 -1.04 -15.24 -15.26
N GLU A 131 -0.06 -14.43 -15.66
CA GLU A 131 1.36 -14.78 -15.49
C GLU A 131 1.89 -14.50 -14.07
N ASP A 132 1.66 -13.32 -13.52
CA ASP A 132 2.08 -12.96 -12.15
C ASP A 132 1.40 -13.83 -11.08
N ALA A 133 0.22 -14.38 -11.39
CA ALA A 133 -0.48 -15.29 -10.49
C ALA A 133 0.23 -16.62 -10.32
N THR A 134 0.95 -17.11 -11.34
CA THR A 134 1.63 -18.40 -11.25
C THR A 134 2.86 -18.31 -10.35
N ILE A 135 3.67 -17.27 -10.53
CA ILE A 135 4.88 -17.04 -9.71
C ILE A 135 4.48 -16.57 -8.30
N GLY A 136 3.57 -15.60 -8.20
CA GLY A 136 3.18 -15.01 -6.92
C GLY A 136 2.45 -15.99 -6.00
N ASN A 137 1.57 -16.84 -6.54
CA ASN A 137 0.88 -17.84 -5.72
C ASN A 137 1.80 -19.02 -5.35
N ALA A 138 2.80 -19.35 -6.16
CA ALA A 138 3.78 -20.40 -5.82
C ALA A 138 4.72 -20.00 -4.67
N ALA A 139 5.00 -18.70 -4.51
CA ALA A 139 5.88 -18.19 -3.46
C ALA A 139 5.24 -18.13 -2.05
N HIS A 140 3.89 -18.25 -1.98
CA HIS A 140 3.11 -18.13 -0.75
C HIS A 140 3.49 -16.90 0.08
N TRP A 141 3.57 -15.74 -0.58
CA TRP A 141 3.89 -14.50 0.12
C TRP A 141 2.74 -14.05 1.01
N ARG A 142 3.11 -13.61 2.21
CA ARG A 142 2.21 -13.21 3.28
C ARG A 142 2.33 -11.72 3.55
N ILE A 143 1.35 -11.15 4.25
CA ILE A 143 1.39 -9.74 4.69
C ILE A 143 2.73 -9.41 5.36
N LYS A 144 3.24 -10.29 6.23
CA LYS A 144 4.55 -10.10 6.88
C LYS A 144 5.74 -10.07 5.91
N ASP A 145 5.68 -10.78 4.78
CA ASP A 145 6.74 -10.76 3.77
C ASP A 145 6.77 -9.41 3.03
N PHE A 146 5.59 -8.82 2.76
CA PHE A 146 5.47 -7.46 2.23
C PHE A 146 5.95 -6.41 3.23
N ALA A 147 5.49 -6.49 4.48
CA ALA A 147 5.91 -5.55 5.53
C ALA A 147 7.43 -5.56 5.72
N ALA A 148 8.04 -6.76 5.72
CA ALA A 148 9.49 -6.92 5.80
C ALA A 148 10.21 -6.32 4.58
N SER A 149 9.67 -6.53 3.38
CA SER A 149 10.23 -5.95 2.15
C SER A 149 10.18 -4.43 2.16
N PHE A 150 9.07 -3.82 2.59
CA PHE A 150 8.98 -2.36 2.73
C PHE A 150 9.94 -1.83 3.79
N ILE A 151 10.00 -2.45 4.97
CA ILE A 151 10.91 -2.02 6.05
C ILE A 151 12.37 -2.11 5.60
N ALA A 152 12.76 -3.23 4.96
CA ALA A 152 14.11 -3.41 4.43
C ALA A 152 14.45 -2.35 3.38
N ALA A 153 13.55 -2.13 2.40
CA ALA A 153 13.74 -1.13 1.37
C ALA A 153 13.86 0.30 1.92
N ILE A 154 13.05 0.67 2.93
CA ILE A 154 13.13 1.98 3.60
C ILE A 154 14.48 2.16 4.31
N ARG A 155 14.99 1.11 4.97
CA ARG A 155 16.26 1.12 5.69
C ARG A 155 17.49 0.99 4.77
N GLY A 156 17.29 0.66 3.49
CA GLY A 156 18.38 0.32 2.57
C GLY A 156 18.99 -1.07 2.82
N ASP A 157 18.26 -1.94 3.52
CA ASP A 157 18.64 -3.32 3.81
C ASP A 157 18.17 -4.28 2.71
N ALA A 158 18.80 -5.46 2.62
CA ALA A 158 18.34 -6.54 1.77
C ALA A 158 17.30 -7.43 2.47
N PHE A 159 16.25 -7.81 1.75
CA PHE A 159 15.31 -8.86 2.15
C PHE A 159 15.10 -9.84 0.99
N ASP A 160 15.54 -11.08 1.17
CA ASP A 160 15.38 -12.13 0.16
C ASP A 160 13.96 -12.72 0.23
N ALA A 161 13.04 -12.11 -0.52
CA ALA A 161 11.68 -12.59 -0.68
C ALA A 161 11.56 -13.91 -1.46
N GLY A 162 12.59 -14.28 -2.23
CA GLY A 162 12.66 -15.54 -2.97
C GLY A 162 13.11 -16.73 -2.12
N ALA A 163 13.68 -16.46 -0.94
CA ALA A 163 14.08 -17.49 0.01
C ALA A 163 12.89 -18.36 0.46
N ALA A 164 13.19 -19.58 0.92
CA ALA A 164 12.20 -20.48 1.49
C ALA A 164 11.45 -19.83 2.67
N PRO A 165 10.17 -20.18 2.92
CA PRO A 165 9.36 -19.53 3.96
C PRO A 165 10.02 -19.47 5.35
N ALA A 166 10.72 -20.53 5.77
CA ALA A 166 11.42 -20.58 7.05
C ALA A 166 12.60 -19.57 7.13
N ALA A 167 13.30 -19.34 6.02
CA ALA A 167 14.38 -18.36 5.97
C ALA A 167 13.84 -16.92 6.04
N ARG A 168 12.73 -16.65 5.35
CA ARG A 168 12.00 -15.37 5.47
C ARG A 168 11.52 -15.13 6.89
N ASP A 169 10.96 -16.16 7.53
CA ASP A 169 10.47 -16.09 8.90
C ASP A 169 11.59 -15.78 9.90
N ALA A 170 12.77 -16.39 9.71
CA ALA A 170 13.95 -16.06 10.51
C ALA A 170 14.43 -14.62 10.31
N ALA A 171 14.37 -14.09 9.08
CA ALA A 171 14.70 -12.69 8.80
C ALA A 171 13.69 -11.73 9.45
N ILE A 172 12.39 -12.04 9.37
CA ILE A 172 11.31 -11.27 10.00
C ILE A 172 11.46 -11.26 11.53
N ALA A 173 11.81 -12.40 12.14
CA ALA A 173 12.05 -12.48 13.58
C ALA A 173 13.19 -11.56 14.04
N ARG A 174 14.27 -11.43 13.24
CA ARG A 174 15.35 -10.48 13.52
C ARG A 174 14.89 -9.03 13.44
N MET A 175 14.02 -8.69 12.47
CA MET A 175 13.44 -7.34 12.37
C MET A 175 12.56 -6.99 13.57
N LEU A 176 11.81 -7.97 14.10
CA LEU A 176 11.01 -7.80 15.31
C LEU A 176 11.85 -7.58 16.57
N ALA A 177 13.00 -8.26 16.65
CA ALA A 177 13.92 -8.19 17.79
C ALA A 177 14.85 -6.96 17.78
N GLY A 178 15.10 -6.37 16.61
CA GLY A 178 15.88 -5.13 16.48
C GLY A 178 15.11 -3.88 16.94
N PRO A 179 15.78 -2.77 17.25
CA PRO A 179 15.12 -1.51 17.64
C PRO A 179 14.13 -0.98 16.57
#